data_AF-A0A946VV99-F1
#
_entry.id   AF-A0A946VV99-F1
#
_cell.length_a   1.000
_cell.length_b   1.000
_cell.length_c   1.000
_cell.angle_alpha   90.00
_cell.angle_beta   90.00
_cell.angle_gamma   90.00
#
_symmetry.space_group_name_H-M   'P 1'
#
loop_
_entity.id
_entity.type
_entity.pdbx_description
1 polymer ?
#
loop_
_entity_poly.entity_id
_entity_poly.type
_entity_poly.pdbx_seq_one_letter_code
_entity_poly.pdbx_strand_id
1 'polypeptide(L)'
;ATPQSLALLARAGVPPDSFSDLLGKQLVNWLAGGRKPGDKMNFNGLDYDLKAVFLNDLNSDEKLIKLLDTQQSTDHNVLKEHLNLTVRESQVLLWISNGKTNSEIAEILQMSPRTVNKHLEQVYPKLGVENRTAAARIALKVFADLGL
;
A
#
# COMPACT_ATOMS: atom_id res chain seq x y z
N ALA A 1 9.84 16.98 -3.14
CA ALA A 1 9.05 15.73 -2.96
C ALA A 1 10.02 14.58 -2.70
N THR A 2 9.73 13.66 -1.78
CA THR A 2 10.63 12.52 -1.47
C THR A 2 10.55 11.45 -2.56
N PRO A 3 11.57 10.57 -2.72
CA PRO A 3 11.57 9.52 -3.74
C PRO A 3 10.37 8.57 -3.65
N GLN A 4 9.90 8.28 -2.42
CA GLN A 4 8.70 7.46 -2.19
C GLN A 4 7.41 8.15 -2.63
N SER A 5 7.31 9.47 -2.51
CA SER A 5 6.14 10.22 -2.98
C SER A 5 6.02 10.18 -4.51
N LEU A 6 7.14 10.31 -5.24
CA LEU A 6 7.15 10.23 -6.70
C LEU A 6 6.79 8.83 -7.23
N ALA A 7 7.22 7.77 -6.54
CA ALA A 7 6.93 6.39 -6.93
C ALA A 7 5.44 6.03 -6.81
N LEU A 8 4.74 6.57 -5.80
CA LEU A 8 3.29 6.37 -5.64
C LEU A 8 2.48 7.09 -6.74
N LEU A 9 2.93 8.28 -7.16
CA LEU A 9 2.27 9.05 -8.23
C LEU A 9 2.40 8.36 -9.59
N ALA A 10 3.61 7.86 -9.90
CA ALA A 10 3.84 7.10 -11.12
C ALA A 10 2.96 5.83 -11.19
N ARG A 11 2.75 5.16 -10.05
CA ARG A 11 1.91 3.95 -9.99
C ARG A 11 0.40 4.24 -10.17
N ALA A 12 -0.03 5.46 -9.84
CA ALA A 12 -1.39 5.95 -10.08
C ALA A 12 -1.60 6.52 -11.50
N GLY A 13 -0.64 6.35 -12.41
CA GLY A 13 -0.73 6.87 -13.78
C GLY A 13 -0.58 8.39 -13.87
N VAL A 14 -0.04 9.03 -12.83
CA VAL A 14 0.16 10.49 -12.79
C VAL A 14 1.61 10.82 -13.16
N PRO A 15 1.86 11.43 -14.34
CA PRO A 15 3.19 11.86 -14.73
C PRO A 15 3.81 12.81 -13.68
N PRO A 16 5.15 12.82 -13.51
CA PRO A 16 5.83 13.72 -12.58
C PRO A 16 5.47 15.20 -12.79
N ASP A 17 5.22 15.57 -14.05
CA ASP A 17 4.89 16.93 -14.49
C ASP A 17 3.38 17.20 -14.54
N SER A 18 2.54 16.20 -14.27
CA SER A 18 1.07 16.25 -14.44
C SER A 18 0.29 15.90 -13.18
N PHE A 19 0.88 16.09 -12.00
CA PHE A 19 0.14 16.16 -10.73
C PHE A 19 -0.85 17.37 -10.67
N SER A 20 -0.89 18.17 -11.73
CA SER A 20 -1.18 19.60 -11.68
C SER A 20 -2.64 20.02 -11.83
N ASP A 21 -3.58 19.18 -12.26
CA ASP A 21 -4.96 19.67 -12.46
C ASP A 21 -6.02 19.06 -11.54
N LEU A 22 -6.26 17.74 -11.56
CA LEU A 22 -7.38 17.17 -10.80
C LEU A 22 -7.04 16.95 -9.32
N LEU A 23 -5.86 16.37 -9.05
CA LEU A 23 -5.37 16.05 -7.71
C LEU A 23 -4.98 17.30 -6.93
N GLY A 24 -4.25 18.21 -7.59
CA GLY A 24 -3.88 19.51 -7.03
C GLY A 24 -5.09 20.32 -6.59
N LYS A 25 -6.13 20.44 -7.44
CA LYS A 25 -7.36 21.18 -7.10
C LYS A 25 -8.10 20.57 -5.91
N GLN A 26 -8.21 19.23 -5.87
CA GLN A 26 -8.81 18.53 -4.74
C GLN A 26 -8.06 18.79 -3.43
N LEU A 27 -6.73 18.71 -3.45
CA LEU A 27 -5.90 19.00 -2.28
C LEU A 27 -5.99 20.46 -1.84
N VAL A 28 -5.87 21.41 -2.76
CA VAL A 28 -5.94 22.85 -2.44
C VAL A 28 -7.30 23.19 -1.84
N ASN A 29 -8.39 22.72 -2.45
CA ASN A 29 -9.74 22.93 -1.92
C ASN A 29 -9.91 22.32 -0.53
N TRP A 30 -9.34 21.13 -0.32
CA TRP A 30 -9.40 20.49 0.98
C TRP A 30 -8.56 21.24 2.02
N LEU A 31 -7.35 21.65 1.71
CA LEU A 31 -6.46 22.35 2.65
C LEU A 31 -6.89 23.80 2.97
N ALA A 32 -7.70 24.41 2.11
CA ALA A 32 -8.21 25.78 2.32
C ALA A 32 -9.11 25.91 3.56
N GLY A 33 -9.74 24.83 4.01
CA GLY A 33 -10.45 24.81 5.29
C GLY A 33 -9.49 24.46 6.42
N GLY A 34 -9.39 25.28 7.46
CA GLY A 34 -8.47 25.07 8.59
C GLY A 34 -8.50 23.63 9.12
N ARG A 35 -7.46 22.86 8.80
CA ARG A 35 -7.36 21.42 9.10
C ARG A 35 -6.76 21.18 10.47
N LYS A 36 -7.17 20.07 11.07
CA LYS A 36 -6.57 19.54 12.29
C LYS A 36 -5.75 18.31 11.98
N PRO A 37 -4.60 18.10 12.64
CA PRO A 37 -3.83 16.86 12.55
C PRO A 37 -4.74 15.63 12.66
N GLY A 38 -4.65 14.74 11.67
CA GLY A 38 -5.48 13.53 11.57
C GLY A 38 -6.69 13.64 10.64
N ASP A 39 -7.05 14.84 10.16
CA ASP A 39 -8.09 15.02 9.14
C ASP A 39 -7.74 14.24 7.87
N LYS A 40 -8.74 13.61 7.26
CA LYS A 40 -8.56 12.73 6.09
C LYS A 40 -9.41 13.18 4.91
N MET A 41 -8.93 12.90 3.71
CA MET A 41 -9.66 13.07 2.44
C MET A 41 -9.44 11.85 1.55
N ASN A 42 -10.49 11.43 0.84
CA ASN A 42 -10.37 10.49 -0.28
C ASN A 42 -10.23 11.29 -1.58
N PHE A 43 -9.41 10.80 -2.50
CA PHE A 43 -9.34 11.35 -3.84
C PHE A 43 -10.46 10.77 -4.71
N ASN A 44 -11.12 11.63 -5.48
CA ASN A 44 -12.15 11.24 -6.44
C ASN A 44 -11.58 11.24 -7.86
N GLY A 45 -12.12 10.36 -8.72
CA GLY A 45 -11.75 10.31 -10.14
C GLY A 45 -10.37 9.71 -10.40
N LEU A 46 -9.89 8.88 -9.48
CA LEU A 46 -8.71 8.06 -9.68
C LEU A 46 -9.15 6.62 -9.98
N ASP A 47 -8.38 5.94 -10.82
CA ASP A 47 -8.49 4.49 -11.01
C ASP A 47 -7.94 3.70 -9.79
N TYR A 48 -7.60 4.41 -8.71
CA TYR A 48 -6.96 3.87 -7.51
C TYR A 48 -7.39 4.64 -6.25
N ASP A 49 -7.82 3.91 -5.21
CA ASP A 49 -8.25 4.53 -3.96
C ASP A 49 -7.05 5.06 -3.16
N LEU A 50 -6.94 6.39 -3.14
CA LEU A 50 -5.92 7.12 -2.40
C LEU A 50 -6.58 7.96 -1.31
N LYS A 51 -5.96 8.00 -0.14
CA LYS A 51 -6.30 8.92 0.96
C LYS A 51 -5.18 9.92 1.20
N ALA A 52 -5.55 11.15 1.51
CA ALA A 52 -4.67 12.13 2.12
C ALA A 52 -4.99 12.24 3.62
N VAL A 53 -3.97 12.37 4.45
CA VAL A 53 -4.08 12.63 5.89
C VAL A 53 -3.24 13.85 6.22
N PHE A 54 -3.87 14.87 6.78
CA PHE A 54 -3.18 16.07 7.21
C PHE A 54 -2.43 15.78 8.51
N LEU A 55 -1.14 16.10 8.55
CA LEU A 55 -0.30 15.85 9.72
C LEU A 55 -0.12 17.11 10.54
N ASN A 56 0.40 18.18 9.94
CA ASN A 56 0.59 19.47 10.59
C ASN A 56 0.90 20.57 9.57
N ASP A 57 0.84 21.82 10.04
CA ASP A 57 1.47 22.95 9.37
C ASP A 57 2.95 23.00 9.77
N LEU A 58 3.84 23.21 8.80
CA LEU A 58 5.27 23.42 9.05
C LEU A 58 5.56 24.92 9.22
N ASN A 59 4.88 25.75 8.43
CA ASN A 59 4.87 27.21 8.51
C ASN A 59 3.59 27.75 7.86
N SER A 60 3.48 29.06 7.66
CA SER A 60 2.29 29.71 7.11
C SER A 60 1.89 29.20 5.72
N ASP A 61 2.86 28.79 4.90
CA ASP A 61 2.66 28.44 3.50
C ASP A 61 2.92 26.94 3.20
N GLU A 62 3.50 26.19 4.14
CA GLU A 62 3.84 24.78 3.99
C GLU A 62 3.00 23.89 4.92
N LYS A 63 2.38 22.89 4.32
CA LYS A 63 1.52 21.90 4.98
C LYS A 63 2.07 20.50 4.77
N LEU A 64 2.15 19.71 5.84
CA LEU A 64 2.58 18.32 5.77
C LEU A 64 1.37 17.38 5.65
N ILE A 65 1.41 16.54 4.63
CA ILE A 65 0.33 15.59 4.32
C ILE A 65 0.95 14.23 4.06
N LYS A 66 0.34 13.20 4.63
CA LYS A 66 0.65 11.81 4.34
C LYS A 66 -0.36 11.27 3.34
N LEU A 67 0.12 10.72 2.23
CA LEU A 67 -0.69 9.94 1.32
C LEU A 67 -0.72 8.48 1.78
N LEU A 68 -1.91 7.92 1.85
CA LEU A 68 -2.17 6.54 2.24
C LEU A 68 -2.86 5.84 1.08
N ASP A 69 -2.25 4.74 0.66
CA ASP A 69 -2.92 3.72 -0.12
C ASP A 69 -3.94 3.01 0.79
N THR A 70 -5.22 3.09 0.43
CA THR A 70 -6.28 2.46 1.23
C THR A 70 -6.47 0.99 0.92
N GLN A 71 -5.99 0.51 -0.22
CA GLN A 71 -6.00 -0.90 -0.60
C GLN A 71 -4.84 -1.68 0.07
N GLN A 72 -3.73 -1.01 0.41
CA GLN A 72 -2.62 -1.62 1.18
C GLN A 72 -3.05 -2.22 2.53
N SER A 73 -4.14 -1.68 3.10
CA SER A 73 -4.69 -2.14 4.37
C SER A 73 -5.78 -3.19 4.20
N THR A 74 -6.35 -3.38 3.01
CA THR A 74 -7.43 -4.34 2.76
C THR A 74 -6.87 -5.70 2.34
N ASP A 75 -5.88 -5.73 1.43
CA ASP A 75 -5.49 -6.97 0.76
C ASP A 75 -4.79 -7.99 1.69
N HIS A 76 -3.90 -7.51 2.58
CA HIS A 76 -3.24 -8.44 3.51
C HIS A 76 -4.18 -8.88 4.64
N ASN A 77 -5.15 -8.05 5.06
CA ASN A 77 -6.12 -8.45 6.07
C ASN A 77 -7.06 -9.54 5.54
N VAL A 78 -7.46 -9.45 4.28
CA VAL A 78 -8.20 -10.50 3.58
C VAL A 78 -7.42 -11.81 3.62
N LEU A 79 -6.13 -11.80 3.21
CA LEU A 79 -5.28 -13.00 3.26
C LEU A 79 -5.09 -13.51 4.70
N LYS A 80 -4.94 -12.60 5.67
CA LYS A 80 -4.79 -12.95 7.09
C LYS A 80 -5.99 -13.75 7.59
N GLU A 81 -7.20 -13.27 7.32
CA GLU A 81 -8.45 -13.88 7.79
C GLU A 81 -8.77 -15.18 7.03
N HIS A 82 -8.67 -15.17 5.70
CA HIS A 82 -9.05 -16.31 4.86
C HIS A 82 -8.04 -17.45 4.90
N LEU A 83 -6.76 -17.15 5.15
CA LEU A 83 -5.68 -18.15 5.15
C LEU A 83 -5.08 -18.39 6.54
N ASN A 84 -5.71 -17.85 7.59
CA ASN A 84 -5.27 -17.98 8.98
C ASN A 84 -3.77 -17.65 9.17
N LEU A 85 -3.34 -16.54 8.57
CA LEU A 85 -1.96 -16.05 8.65
C LEU A 85 -1.83 -15.01 9.75
N THR A 86 -0.61 -14.80 10.23
CA THR A 86 -0.28 -13.63 11.05
C THR A 86 -0.24 -12.37 10.18
N VAL A 87 -0.22 -11.20 10.83
CA VAL A 87 -0.12 -9.91 10.13
C VAL A 87 1.15 -9.85 9.26
N ARG A 88 2.30 -10.32 9.75
CA ARG A 88 3.54 -10.27 8.96
C ARG A 88 3.56 -11.29 7.82
N GLU A 89 3.04 -12.49 8.05
CA GLU A 89 2.93 -13.52 7.01
C GLU A 89 2.02 -13.10 5.86
N SER A 90 0.86 -12.52 6.17
CA SER A 90 -0.08 -12.00 5.16
C SER A 90 0.50 -10.81 4.38
N GLN A 91 1.21 -9.88 5.05
CA GLN A 91 1.92 -8.80 4.38
C GLN A 91 2.99 -9.32 3.41
N VAL A 92 3.78 -10.30 3.83
CA VAL A 92 4.77 -10.94 2.96
C VAL A 92 4.06 -11.58 1.76
N LEU A 93 3.04 -12.39 2.00
CA LEU A 93 2.30 -13.10 0.95
C LEU A 93 1.63 -12.15 -0.06
N LEU A 94 1.10 -11.01 0.39
CA LEU A 94 0.59 -9.95 -0.49
C LEU A 94 1.65 -9.47 -1.46
N TRP A 95 2.86 -9.20 -0.99
CA TRP A 95 3.92 -8.74 -1.89
C TRP A 95 4.46 -9.85 -2.80
N ILE A 96 4.38 -11.11 -2.37
CA ILE A 96 4.65 -12.26 -3.22
C ILE A 96 3.68 -12.32 -4.40
N SER A 97 2.37 -12.13 -4.17
CA SER A 97 1.36 -12.13 -5.24
C SER A 97 1.54 -10.96 -6.21
N ASN A 98 2.09 -9.85 -5.73
CA ASN A 98 2.51 -8.69 -6.53
C ASN A 98 3.88 -8.89 -7.24
N GLY A 99 4.48 -10.07 -7.16
CA GLY A 99 5.72 -10.42 -7.87
C GLY A 99 7.02 -9.88 -7.25
N LYS A 100 6.99 -9.35 -6.02
CA LYS A 100 8.17 -8.72 -5.39
C LYS A 100 9.19 -9.69 -4.82
N THR A 101 10.46 -9.54 -5.17
CA THR A 101 11.55 -10.35 -4.61
C THR A 101 11.69 -10.17 -3.10
N ASN A 102 12.35 -11.11 -2.41
CA ASN A 102 12.52 -11.02 -0.95
C ASN A 102 13.30 -9.77 -0.52
N SER A 103 14.21 -9.28 -1.37
CA SER A 103 14.94 -8.04 -1.12
C SER A 103 14.04 -6.81 -1.21
N GLU A 104 13.17 -6.73 -2.22
CA GLU A 104 12.17 -5.65 -2.31
C GLU A 104 11.17 -5.71 -1.15
N ILE A 105 10.69 -6.90 -0.79
CA ILE A 105 9.76 -7.09 0.35
C ILE A 105 10.42 -6.65 1.66
N ALA A 106 11.68 -7.02 1.85
CA ALA A 106 12.47 -6.62 3.01
C ALA A 106 12.57 -5.10 3.12
N GLU A 107 12.83 -4.41 2.02
CA GLU A 107 12.85 -2.95 1.95
C GLU A 107 11.48 -2.35 2.27
N ILE A 108 10.41 -2.85 1.65
CA ILE A 108 9.04 -2.35 1.83
C ILE A 108 8.57 -2.52 3.28
N LEU A 109 8.82 -3.69 3.88
CA LEU A 109 8.34 -4.02 5.22
C LEU A 109 9.35 -3.68 6.34
N GLN A 110 10.46 -3.04 5.99
CA GLN A 110 11.55 -2.64 6.89
C GLN A 110 12.06 -3.82 7.75
N MET A 111 12.43 -4.92 7.09
CA MET A 111 13.00 -6.12 7.70
C MET A 111 14.13 -6.68 6.84
N SER A 112 14.81 -7.74 7.29
CA SER A 112 15.87 -8.37 6.47
C SER A 112 15.29 -9.36 5.45
N PRO A 113 15.94 -9.60 4.29
CA PRO A 113 15.53 -10.66 3.36
C PRO A 113 15.50 -12.05 4.01
N ARG A 114 16.37 -12.29 5.01
CA ARG A 114 16.35 -13.51 5.83
C ARG A 114 15.07 -13.62 6.66
N THR A 115 14.58 -12.51 7.22
CA THR A 115 13.31 -12.45 7.96
C THR A 115 12.13 -12.74 7.03
N VAL A 116 12.14 -12.22 5.80
CA VAL A 116 11.13 -12.54 4.78
C VAL A 116 11.11 -14.04 4.48
N ASN A 117 12.29 -14.65 4.26
CA ASN A 117 12.40 -16.10 4.10
C ASN A 117 11.83 -16.86 5.31
N LYS A 118 12.10 -16.38 6.53
CA LYS A 118 11.58 -17.01 7.73
C LYS A 118 10.06 -16.98 7.80
N HIS A 119 9.43 -15.89 7.37
CA HIS A 119 7.97 -15.85 7.24
C HIS A 119 7.45 -16.81 6.16
N LEU A 120 8.13 -16.92 5.01
CA LEU A 120 7.74 -17.86 3.95
C LEU A 120 7.81 -19.33 4.40
N GLU A 121 8.82 -19.71 5.19
CA GLU A 121 8.91 -21.03 5.81
C GLU A 121 7.68 -21.38 6.66
N GLN A 122 7.01 -20.38 7.26
CA GLN A 122 5.79 -20.59 8.03
C GLN A 122 4.52 -20.50 7.16
N VAL A 123 4.52 -19.69 6.10
CA VAL A 123 3.40 -19.55 5.18
C VAL A 123 3.17 -20.82 4.37
N TYR A 124 4.22 -21.39 3.80
CA TYR A 124 4.12 -22.58 2.93
C TYR A 124 3.35 -23.76 3.55
N PRO A 125 3.66 -24.22 4.77
CA PRO A 125 2.89 -25.29 5.40
C PRO A 125 1.45 -24.89 5.72
N LYS A 126 1.18 -23.62 6.08
CA LYS A 126 -0.19 -23.13 6.32
C LYS A 126 -1.05 -23.14 5.06
N LEU A 127 -0.44 -22.92 3.91
CA LEU A 127 -1.11 -22.93 2.61
C LEU A 127 -1.11 -24.31 1.92
N GLY A 128 -0.38 -25.29 2.45
CA GLY A 128 -0.21 -26.60 1.81
C GLY A 128 0.54 -26.52 0.48
N VAL A 129 1.53 -25.63 0.36
CA VAL A 129 2.33 -25.45 -0.87
C VAL A 129 3.82 -25.55 -0.57
N GLU A 130 4.62 -25.82 -1.61
CA GLU A 130 6.07 -26.03 -1.46
C GLU A 130 6.91 -24.90 -2.05
N ASN A 131 6.29 -24.00 -2.84
CA ASN A 131 7.03 -22.97 -3.54
C ASN A 131 6.28 -21.63 -3.61
N ARG A 132 7.09 -20.60 -3.88
CA ARG A 132 6.69 -19.21 -3.98
C ARG A 132 5.58 -18.97 -5.01
N THR A 133 5.68 -19.60 -6.18
CA THR A 133 4.70 -19.42 -7.27
C THR A 133 3.35 -19.99 -6.89
N ALA A 134 3.32 -21.16 -6.23
CA ALA A 134 2.09 -21.75 -5.71
C ALA A 134 1.47 -20.89 -4.60
N ALA A 135 2.28 -20.34 -3.69
CA ALA A 135 1.82 -19.40 -2.67
C ALA A 135 1.20 -18.13 -3.29
N ALA A 136 1.87 -17.54 -4.29
CA ALA A 136 1.36 -16.38 -5.03
C ALA A 136 -0.01 -16.67 -5.66
N ARG A 137 -0.15 -17.83 -6.30
CA ARG A 137 -1.40 -18.26 -6.94
C ARG A 137 -2.55 -18.42 -5.95
N ILE A 138 -2.30 -18.91 -4.74
CA ILE A 138 -3.33 -19.01 -3.70
C ILE A 138 -3.83 -17.63 -3.31
N ALA A 139 -2.92 -16.68 -3.08
CA ALA A 139 -3.29 -15.31 -2.73
C ALA A 139 -4.14 -14.66 -3.85
N LEU A 140 -3.71 -14.80 -5.12
CA LEU A 140 -4.48 -14.31 -6.27
C LEU A 140 -5.87 -14.95 -6.38
N LYS A 141 -5.99 -16.25 -6.05
CA LYS A 141 -7.27 -16.93 -6.02
C LYS A 141 -8.19 -16.33 -4.96
N VAL A 142 -7.68 -16.06 -3.75
CA VAL A 142 -8.47 -15.44 -2.68
C VAL A 142 -9.00 -14.07 -3.11
N PHE A 143 -8.18 -13.25 -3.78
CA PHE A 143 -8.64 -11.96 -4.30
C PHE A 143 -9.71 -12.12 -5.39
N ALA A 144 -9.49 -13.03 -6.34
CA ALA A 144 -10.46 -13.32 -7.39
C ALA A 144 -11.81 -13.82 -6.83
N ASP A 145 -11.79 -14.69 -5.82
CA ASP A 145 -12.99 -15.23 -5.18
C ASP A 145 -13.79 -14.14 -4.42
N LEU A 146 -13.14 -13.03 -4.05
CA LEU A 146 -13.73 -11.90 -3.33
C LEU A 146 -14.01 -10.68 -4.22
N GLY A 147 -13.65 -10.73 -5.50
CA GLY A 147 -13.83 -9.64 -6.45
C GLY A 147 -12.91 -8.43 -6.22
N LEU A 148 -11.69 -8.68 -5.72
CA LEU A 148 -10.63 -7.69 -5.48
C LEU A 148 -9.57 -7.71 -6.58
#